data_AF-A0A2A8D9P0-F1
#
_entry.id   AF-A0A2A8D9P0-F1
#
_cell.length_a   1.000
_cell.length_b   1.000
_cell.length_c   1.000
_cell.angle_alpha   90.00
_cell.angle_beta   90.00
_cell.angle_gamma   90.00
#
_symmetry.space_group_name_H-M   'P 1'
#
loop_
_entity.id
_entity.type
_entity.pdbx_description
1 polymer ?
#
loop_
_entity_poly.entity_id
_entity_poly.type
_entity_poly.pdbx_seq_one_letter_code
_entity_poly.pdbx_strand_id
1 'polypeptide(L)'
;MGYYDDGRGNSFFPTIYITEDKVLERQTQALRDKGWAIIEISCKNIAASQDPQAGALEIIRAVNLPHKLPDDNFMSWTQEIISDLDWLDLSKGVFVILKDYDALFTPWSGPEEFEAKWMARHLQTVDSNLRHRHTRFAYADYDPPHVLYAIEVSRDKLDTVLDFFEGHATIIPEFDEDNPGAEYPPFKKYVDETRRNRLYGISTW
;
A
#
# COMPACT_ATOMS: atom_id res chain seq x y z
N MET A 1 14.63 -8.66 5.38
CA MET A 1 13.38 -9.33 5.05
C MET A 1 12.30 -8.28 4.83
N GLY A 2 11.92 -8.07 3.56
CA GLY A 2 10.80 -7.19 3.16
C GLY A 2 9.43 -7.89 3.24
N TYR A 3 9.42 -9.21 3.39
CA TYR A 3 8.26 -9.97 3.82
C TYR A 3 8.03 -9.80 5.33
N TYR A 4 6.81 -9.40 5.71
CA TYR A 4 6.40 -9.28 7.11
C TYR A 4 5.26 -10.27 7.39
N ASP A 5 5.58 -11.32 8.13
CA ASP A 5 4.62 -12.17 8.83
C ASP A 5 4.46 -11.63 10.26
N ASP A 6 3.24 -11.29 10.66
CA ASP A 6 2.94 -10.82 12.02
C ASP A 6 3.04 -11.94 13.07
N GLY A 7 3.43 -13.15 12.66
CA GLY A 7 3.49 -14.34 13.49
C GLY A 7 2.12 -14.89 13.87
N ARG A 8 1.05 -14.27 13.36
CA ARG A 8 -0.36 -14.65 13.53
C ARG A 8 -0.97 -15.07 12.19
N GLY A 9 -0.16 -15.10 11.13
CA GLY A 9 -0.47 -15.61 9.80
C GLY A 9 -1.07 -14.58 8.84
N ASN A 10 -1.10 -13.29 9.18
CA ASN A 10 -1.55 -12.26 8.24
C ASN A 10 -0.36 -11.76 7.42
N SER A 11 -0.13 -12.43 6.30
CA SER A 11 0.88 -12.06 5.32
C SER A 11 0.35 -10.97 4.39
N PHE A 12 1.06 -9.84 4.31
CA PHE A 12 0.78 -8.77 3.35
C PHE A 12 1.47 -9.07 2.02
N PHE A 13 0.73 -9.04 0.93
CA PHE A 13 1.25 -9.25 -0.42
C PHE A 13 0.99 -7.98 -1.24
N PRO A 14 1.99 -7.15 -1.52
CA PRO A 14 1.80 -5.97 -2.32
C PRO A 14 1.37 -6.32 -3.75
N THR A 15 0.55 -5.45 -4.31
CA THR A 15 0.20 -5.39 -5.73
C THR A 15 1.19 -4.47 -6.44
N ILE A 16 1.94 -5.03 -7.39
CA ILE A 16 2.96 -4.31 -8.16
C ILE A 16 2.40 -3.94 -9.53
N TYR A 17 2.54 -2.67 -9.88
CA TYR A 17 2.24 -2.14 -11.21
C TYR A 17 3.53 -1.69 -11.86
N ILE A 18 3.73 -2.08 -13.11
CA ILE A 18 4.91 -1.69 -13.88
C ILE A 18 4.66 -0.33 -14.53
N THR A 19 5.53 0.65 -14.24
CA THR A 19 5.40 2.04 -14.69
C THR A 19 5.16 2.14 -16.20
N GLU A 20 5.88 1.35 -16.99
CA GLU A 20 5.83 1.36 -18.46
C GLU A 20 4.51 0.83 -19.04
N ASP A 21 3.79 -0.01 -18.30
CA ASP A 21 2.56 -0.65 -18.80
C ASP A 21 1.34 0.25 -18.69
N LYS A 22 1.44 1.38 -17.97
CA LYS A 22 0.39 2.40 -17.82
C LYS A 22 -0.94 1.88 -17.22
N VAL A 23 -0.94 0.68 -16.66
CA VAL A 23 -2.11 0.06 -16.02
C VAL A 23 -2.55 0.87 -14.81
N LEU A 24 -1.61 1.20 -13.92
CA LEU A 24 -1.88 2.01 -12.73
C LEU A 24 -2.46 3.37 -13.09
N GLU A 25 -1.88 4.06 -14.08
CA GLU A 25 -2.35 5.37 -14.53
C GLU A 25 -3.82 5.31 -15.00
N ARG A 26 -4.17 4.31 -15.81
CA ARG A 26 -5.54 4.09 -16.29
C ARG A 26 -6.50 3.74 -15.16
N GLN A 27 -6.10 2.84 -14.25
CA GLN A 27 -6.95 2.44 -13.12
C GLN A 27 -7.18 3.60 -12.16
N THR A 28 -6.14 4.35 -11.81
CA THR A 28 -6.24 5.52 -10.95
C THR A 28 -7.19 6.56 -11.53
N GLN A 29 -7.12 6.81 -12.85
CA GLN A 29 -8.05 7.73 -13.50
C GLN A 29 -9.49 7.21 -13.46
N ALA A 30 -9.72 5.92 -13.76
CA ALA A 30 -11.05 5.32 -13.69
C ALA A 30 -11.65 5.36 -12.28
N LEU A 31 -10.84 5.14 -11.24
CA LEU A 31 -11.26 5.25 -9.84
C LEU A 31 -11.58 6.69 -9.44
N ARG A 32 -10.74 7.64 -9.85
CA ARG A 32 -10.96 9.08 -9.65
C ARG A 32 -12.29 9.53 -10.28
N ASP A 33 -12.57 9.10 -11.50
CA ASP A 33 -13.83 9.42 -12.20
C ASP A 33 -15.05 8.81 -11.50
N LYS A 34 -14.88 7.71 -10.76
CA LYS A 34 -15.91 7.10 -9.91
C LYS A 34 -15.99 7.68 -8.50
N GLY A 35 -15.21 8.71 -8.19
CA GLY A 35 -15.24 9.42 -6.91
C GLY A 35 -14.52 8.70 -5.77
N TRP A 36 -13.55 7.83 -6.07
CA TRP A 36 -12.71 7.22 -5.04
C TRP A 36 -11.72 8.23 -4.45
N ALA A 37 -11.40 8.06 -3.17
CA ALA A 37 -10.28 8.76 -2.56
C ALA A 37 -8.96 8.17 -3.06
N ILE A 38 -8.14 8.97 -3.72
CA ILE A 38 -6.83 8.55 -4.24
C ILE A 38 -5.74 9.21 -3.41
N ILE A 39 -4.85 8.42 -2.84
CA ILE A 39 -3.72 8.87 -2.03
C ILE A 39 -2.43 8.45 -2.74
N GLU A 40 -1.73 9.41 -3.35
CA GLU A 40 -0.47 9.19 -4.05
C GLU A 40 0.71 9.69 -3.21
N ILE A 41 1.56 8.75 -2.80
CA ILE A 41 2.78 9.00 -2.02
C ILE A 41 3.97 8.84 -2.96
N SER A 42 4.74 9.90 -3.18
CA SER A 42 5.91 9.90 -4.07
C SER A 42 7.16 9.42 -3.33
N CYS A 43 7.58 8.19 -3.61
CA CYS A 43 8.83 7.67 -3.08
C CYS A 43 10.07 8.40 -3.63
N LYS A 44 9.97 9.01 -4.82
CA LYS A 44 11.00 9.92 -5.35
C LYS A 44 11.19 11.17 -4.49
N ASN A 45 10.11 11.75 -3.96
CA ASN A 45 10.23 12.92 -3.07
C ASN A 45 10.94 12.55 -1.77
N ILE A 46 10.65 11.37 -1.24
CA ILE A 46 11.31 10.83 -0.04
C ILE A 46 12.80 10.63 -0.33
N ALA A 47 13.15 9.93 -1.41
CA ALA A 47 14.53 9.65 -1.80
C ALA A 47 15.37 10.91 -2.10
N ALA A 48 14.74 11.97 -2.60
CA ALA A 48 15.40 13.24 -2.89
C ALA A 48 15.64 14.12 -1.65
N SER A 49 14.98 13.81 -0.53
CA SER A 49 15.06 14.61 0.68
C SER A 49 16.26 14.24 1.54
N GLN A 50 16.81 15.23 2.25
CA GLN A 50 17.80 15.03 3.32
C GLN A 50 17.15 15.02 4.72
N ASP A 51 15.84 15.27 4.78
CA ASP A 51 15.08 15.29 6.03
C ASP A 51 14.81 13.84 6.49
N PRO A 52 15.22 13.44 7.71
CA PRO A 52 14.92 12.13 8.26
C PRO A 52 13.41 11.85 8.43
N GLN A 53 12.55 12.87 8.30
CA GLN A 53 11.09 12.76 8.38
C GLN A 53 10.41 12.83 7.01
N ALA A 54 11.17 12.77 5.90
CA ALA A 54 10.62 12.93 4.56
C ALA A 54 9.47 11.98 4.23
N GLY A 55 9.55 10.71 4.66
CA GLY A 55 8.47 9.74 4.48
C GLY A 55 7.18 10.17 5.18
N ALA A 56 7.29 10.65 6.42
CA ALA A 56 6.14 11.13 7.18
C ALA A 56 5.52 12.38 6.56
N LEU A 57 6.33 13.35 6.15
CA LEU A 57 5.88 14.57 5.51
C LEU A 57 5.20 14.29 4.17
N GLU A 58 5.71 13.34 3.39
CA GLU A 58 5.11 12.93 2.12
C GLU A 58 3.74 12.25 2.32
N ILE A 59 3.58 11.44 3.37
CA ILE A 59 2.26 10.87 3.75
C ILE A 59 1.30 12.00 4.13
N ILE A 60 1.69 12.91 5.03
CA ILE A 60 0.86 14.04 5.48
C ILE A 60 0.40 14.90 4.29
N ARG A 61 1.31 15.15 3.35
CA ARG A 61 1.03 15.84 2.10
C ARG A 61 0.01 15.05 1.26
N ALA A 62 0.24 13.75 1.06
CA ALA A 62 -0.60 12.90 0.20
C ALA A 62 -2.04 12.76 0.72
N VAL A 63 -2.23 12.66 2.04
CA VAL A 63 -3.56 12.56 2.65
C VAL A 63 -4.26 13.92 2.79
N ASN A 64 -3.58 15.02 2.43
CA ASN A 64 -4.09 16.39 2.47
C ASN A 64 -4.70 16.75 3.84
N LEU A 65 -3.93 16.53 4.91
CA LEU A 65 -4.39 16.74 6.28
C LEU A 65 -4.84 18.20 6.51
N PRO A 66 -6.06 18.47 7.01
CA PRO A 66 -6.62 19.82 7.10
C PRO A 66 -6.05 20.67 8.26
N HIS A 67 -5.26 20.06 9.14
CA HIS A 67 -4.73 20.68 10.35
C HIS A 67 -3.24 20.44 10.48
N LYS A 68 -2.55 21.37 11.15
CA LYS A 68 -1.15 21.18 11.50
C LYS A 68 -1.04 20.18 12.64
N LEU A 69 -0.20 19.18 12.47
CA LEU A 69 0.21 18.31 13.57
C LEU A 69 1.16 19.08 14.49
N PRO A 70 1.27 18.65 15.76
CA PRO A 70 2.37 19.05 16.62
C PRO A 70 3.73 18.80 15.93
N ASP A 71 4.69 19.70 16.11
CA ASP A 71 6.03 19.59 15.50
C ASP A 71 6.89 18.44 16.11
N ASP A 72 6.31 17.59 16.96
CA ASP A 72 6.96 16.44 17.57
C ASP A 72 6.43 15.08 17.03
N ASN A 73 7.38 14.28 16.56
CA ASN A 73 7.25 12.85 16.25
C ASN A 73 6.25 12.46 15.14
N PHE A 74 6.26 13.14 13.97
CA PHE A 74 5.42 12.75 12.82
C PHE A 74 5.50 11.26 12.43
N MET A 75 6.66 10.62 12.66
CA MET A 75 6.87 9.19 12.43
C MET A 75 5.94 8.29 13.25
N SER A 76 5.52 8.69 14.46
CA SER A 76 4.52 7.91 15.22
C SER A 76 3.10 8.17 14.75
N TRP A 77 2.79 9.39 14.31
CA TRP A 77 1.44 9.80 13.93
C TRP A 77 1.00 9.26 12.57
N THR A 78 1.93 9.06 11.64
CA THR A 78 1.63 8.63 10.25
C THR A 78 0.89 7.30 10.16
N GLN A 79 1.14 6.36 11.08
CA GLN A 79 0.38 5.11 11.14
C GLN A 79 -1.09 5.35 11.51
N GLU A 80 -1.36 6.25 12.45
CA GLU A 80 -2.73 6.62 12.86
C GLU A 80 -3.42 7.39 11.73
N ILE A 81 -2.74 8.39 11.18
CA ILE A 81 -3.25 9.24 10.09
C ILE A 81 -3.68 8.41 8.88
N ILE A 82 -2.83 7.48 8.42
CA ILE A 82 -3.13 6.66 7.24
C ILE A 82 -4.17 5.56 7.54
N SER A 83 -4.34 5.22 8.82
CA SER A 83 -5.40 4.29 9.28
C SER A 83 -6.74 4.98 9.47
N ASP A 84 -6.74 6.30 9.69
CA ASP A 84 -7.94 7.00 10.08
C ASP A 84 -8.68 7.63 8.92
N LEU A 85 -8.02 8.53 8.19
CA LEU A 85 -8.54 9.19 6.98
C LEU A 85 -9.98 9.73 7.13
N ASP A 86 -10.41 10.05 8.35
CA ASP A 86 -11.79 10.42 8.69
C ASP A 86 -12.20 11.81 8.15
N TRP A 87 -11.23 12.60 7.70
CA TRP A 87 -11.45 13.85 6.98
C TRP A 87 -11.68 13.68 5.47
N LEU A 88 -11.56 12.48 4.91
CA LEU A 88 -11.79 12.20 3.48
C LEU A 88 -13.17 11.59 3.24
N ASP A 89 -13.76 11.87 2.07
CA ASP A 89 -14.93 11.12 1.60
C ASP A 89 -14.49 9.75 1.10
N LEU A 90 -14.70 8.74 1.94
CA LEU A 90 -14.36 7.35 1.67
C LEU A 90 -15.55 6.53 1.14
N SER A 91 -16.69 7.16 0.84
CA SER A 91 -17.95 6.47 0.51
C SER A 91 -17.90 5.56 -0.72
N LYS A 92 -16.92 5.77 -1.61
CA LYS A 92 -16.67 4.93 -2.79
C LYS A 92 -15.52 3.94 -2.61
N GLY A 93 -14.68 4.16 -1.62
CA GLY A 93 -13.45 3.41 -1.37
C GLY A 93 -12.21 4.30 -1.42
N VAL A 94 -11.09 3.72 -1.02
CA VAL A 94 -9.77 4.38 -1.00
C VAL A 94 -8.77 3.57 -1.81
N PHE A 95 -7.89 4.27 -2.54
CA PHE A 95 -6.77 3.69 -3.26
C PHE A 95 -5.46 4.38 -2.84
N VAL A 96 -4.59 3.63 -2.15
CA VAL A 96 -3.31 4.16 -1.65
C VAL A 96 -2.16 3.65 -2.52
N ILE A 97 -1.37 4.58 -3.07
CA ILE A 97 -0.38 4.29 -4.09
C ILE A 97 1.00 4.76 -3.62
N LEU A 98 1.97 3.85 -3.61
CA LEU A 98 3.40 4.18 -3.53
C LEU A 98 3.94 4.35 -4.95
N LYS A 99 4.11 5.60 -5.37
CA LYS A 99 4.62 5.97 -6.70
C LYS A 99 6.13 5.94 -6.74
N ASP A 100 6.69 5.45 -7.85
CA ASP A 100 8.14 5.35 -8.06
C ASP A 100 8.88 4.64 -6.91
N TYR A 101 8.34 3.52 -6.44
CA TYR A 101 8.81 2.83 -5.22
C TYR A 101 10.27 2.37 -5.32
N ASP A 102 10.71 2.02 -6.53
CA ASP A 102 12.10 1.67 -6.82
C ASP A 102 13.11 2.80 -6.54
N ALA A 103 12.65 4.05 -6.40
CA ALA A 103 13.52 5.15 -5.98
C ALA A 103 14.10 4.97 -4.56
N LEU A 104 13.46 4.14 -3.73
CA LEU A 104 13.95 3.82 -2.38
C LEU A 104 15.11 2.80 -2.41
N PHE A 105 15.38 2.19 -3.57
CA PHE A 105 16.38 1.14 -3.77
C PHE A 105 17.64 1.73 -4.41
N THR A 106 18.48 2.36 -3.59
CA THR A 106 19.73 2.98 -4.05
C THR A 106 20.92 2.00 -4.03
N PRO A 107 21.98 2.22 -4.82
CA PRO A 107 23.19 1.37 -4.81
C PRO A 107 23.94 1.32 -3.47
N TRP A 108 23.68 2.27 -2.57
CA TRP A 108 24.30 2.36 -1.25
C TRP A 108 23.41 1.78 -0.15
N SER A 109 22.30 1.14 -0.51
CA SER A 109 21.32 0.64 0.45
C SER A 109 21.83 -0.61 1.16
N GLY A 110 21.63 -0.66 2.48
CA GLY A 110 21.73 -1.86 3.31
C GLY A 110 21.64 -1.52 4.80
N PRO A 111 21.40 -2.50 5.70
CA PRO A 111 20.67 -3.75 5.57
C PRO A 111 19.17 -3.55 5.86
N GLU A 112 18.27 -4.02 4.98
CA GLU A 112 16.79 -3.90 5.06
C GLU A 112 16.18 -2.51 4.79
N GLU A 113 16.55 -1.86 3.67
CA GLU A 113 15.86 -0.71 3.02
C GLU A 113 14.78 -0.04 3.87
N PHE A 114 15.22 0.69 4.91
CA PHE A 114 14.34 1.12 6.00
C PHE A 114 13.13 1.90 5.51
N GLU A 115 13.33 2.85 4.59
CA GLU A 115 12.24 3.61 3.98
C GLU A 115 11.33 2.72 3.14
N ALA A 116 11.86 1.84 2.29
CA ALA A 116 11.05 0.92 1.49
C ALA A 116 10.18 0.03 2.39
N LYS A 117 10.78 -0.54 3.43
CA LYS A 117 10.11 -1.38 4.43
C LYS A 117 9.07 -0.60 5.24
N TRP A 118 9.42 0.61 5.66
CA TRP A 118 8.53 1.48 6.42
C TRP A 118 7.33 1.92 5.58
N MET A 119 7.53 2.26 4.31
CA MET A 119 6.45 2.60 3.38
C MET A 119 5.55 1.39 3.07
N ALA A 120 6.12 0.20 2.84
CA ALA A 120 5.33 -1.02 2.66
C ALA A 120 4.47 -1.35 3.90
N ARG A 121 5.00 -1.09 5.11
CA ARG A 121 4.25 -1.24 6.37
C ARG A 121 3.06 -0.28 6.48
N HIS A 122 3.12 0.89 5.86
CA HIS A 122 1.96 1.80 5.80
C HIS A 122 0.85 1.23 4.93
N LEU A 123 1.17 0.62 3.78
CA LEU A 123 0.17 -0.07 2.97
C LEU A 123 -0.44 -1.27 3.70
N GLN A 124 0.36 -2.03 4.44
CA GLN A 124 -0.16 -3.11 5.28
C GLN A 124 -1.10 -2.58 6.37
N THR A 125 -0.75 -1.45 6.99
CA THR A 125 -1.57 -0.80 8.01
C THR A 125 -2.92 -0.36 7.41
N VAL A 126 -2.89 0.24 6.21
CA VAL A 126 -4.08 0.57 5.42
C VAL A 126 -4.93 -0.68 5.18
N ASP A 127 -4.33 -1.76 4.70
CA ASP A 127 -5.02 -3.03 4.44
C ASP A 127 -5.60 -3.64 5.73
N SER A 128 -4.86 -3.63 6.83
CA SER A 128 -5.29 -4.27 8.08
C SER A 128 -6.34 -3.45 8.84
N ASN A 129 -6.19 -2.13 8.88
CA ASN A 129 -7.04 -1.27 9.69
C ASN A 129 -8.26 -0.80 8.91
N LEU A 130 -8.12 -0.29 7.69
CA LEU A 130 -9.29 0.21 6.94
C LEU A 130 -10.21 -0.93 6.49
N ARG A 131 -9.65 -2.08 6.09
CA ARG A 131 -10.45 -3.26 5.67
C ARG A 131 -11.22 -3.91 6.83
N HIS A 132 -10.64 -3.90 8.04
CA HIS A 132 -11.19 -4.62 9.19
C HIS A 132 -11.70 -3.71 10.30
N ARG A 133 -11.76 -2.39 10.08
CA ARG A 133 -12.25 -1.39 11.03
C ARG A 133 -13.63 -1.74 11.57
N HIS A 134 -14.46 -2.28 10.68
CA HIS A 134 -15.77 -2.87 10.90
C HIS A 134 -15.88 -3.86 12.07
N THR A 135 -14.78 -4.51 12.47
CA THR A 135 -14.75 -5.51 13.55
C THR A 135 -14.23 -4.98 14.88
N ARG A 136 -13.65 -3.77 14.92
CA ARG A 136 -12.98 -3.24 16.12
C ARG A 136 -13.67 -2.04 16.75
N PHE A 137 -14.42 -1.24 15.99
CA PHE A 137 -15.05 -0.01 16.51
C PHE A 137 -16.53 0.09 16.12
N ALA A 138 -17.36 0.59 17.03
CA ALA A 138 -18.82 0.66 16.90
C ALA A 138 -19.33 1.81 15.98
N TYR A 139 -18.48 2.34 15.10
CA TYR A 139 -18.78 3.43 14.18
C TYR A 139 -18.95 2.88 12.76
N ALA A 140 -20.03 2.12 12.55
CA ALA A 140 -20.27 1.36 11.32
C ALA A 140 -20.57 2.21 10.06
N ASP A 141 -20.71 3.54 10.19
CA ASP A 141 -21.22 4.41 9.12
C ASP A 141 -20.12 5.16 8.35
N TYR A 142 -18.83 4.96 8.68
CA TYR A 142 -17.70 5.75 8.14
C TYR A 142 -16.59 4.92 7.47
N ASP A 143 -16.82 3.63 7.25
CA ASP A 143 -15.82 2.74 6.67
C ASP A 143 -15.85 2.75 5.13
N PRO A 144 -14.68 2.77 4.45
CA PRO A 144 -14.65 2.61 3.01
C PRO A 144 -15.22 1.24 2.63
N PRO A 145 -16.12 1.15 1.63
CA PRO A 145 -16.62 -0.14 1.16
C PRO A 145 -15.52 -0.99 0.50
N HIS A 146 -14.44 -0.35 0.06
CA HIS A 146 -13.33 -0.97 -0.65
C HIS A 146 -12.00 -0.30 -0.31
N VAL A 147 -10.95 -1.12 -0.16
CA VAL A 147 -9.57 -0.66 0.10
C VAL A 147 -8.66 -1.31 -0.94
N LEU A 148 -8.06 -0.47 -1.77
CA LEU A 148 -7.02 -0.85 -2.73
C LEU A 148 -5.69 -0.24 -2.31
N TYR A 149 -4.61 -0.94 -2.67
CA TYR A 149 -3.25 -0.44 -2.58
C TYR A 149 -2.49 -0.79 -3.86
N ALA A 150 -1.43 -0.04 -4.13
CA ALA A 150 -0.54 -0.27 -5.27
C ALA A 150 0.90 0.17 -4.96
N ILE A 151 1.85 -0.58 -5.48
CA ILE A 151 3.26 -0.21 -5.57
C ILE A 151 3.61 -0.06 -7.04
N GLU A 152 4.03 1.13 -7.45
CA GLU A 152 4.52 1.37 -8.80
C GLU A 152 6.03 1.17 -8.87
N VAL A 153 6.48 0.37 -9.84
CA VAL A 153 7.89 -0.02 -10.00
C VAL A 153 8.28 0.07 -11.47
N SER A 154 9.45 0.64 -11.75
CA SER A 154 10.05 0.60 -13.09
C SER A 154 10.44 -0.83 -13.50
N ARG A 155 10.31 -1.15 -14.79
CA ARG A 155 10.63 -2.50 -15.30
C ARG A 155 12.07 -2.93 -15.04
N ASP A 156 13.02 -2.01 -15.05
CA ASP A 156 14.44 -2.29 -14.80
C ASP A 156 14.76 -2.60 -13.32
N LYS A 157 13.90 -2.16 -12.39
CA LYS A 157 14.03 -2.42 -10.95
C LYS A 157 13.07 -3.46 -10.41
N LEU A 158 12.22 -4.03 -11.27
CA LEU A 158 11.23 -5.03 -10.88
C LEU A 158 11.85 -6.19 -10.11
N ASP A 159 12.94 -6.80 -10.63
CA ASP A 159 13.59 -7.94 -9.98
C ASP A 159 14.09 -7.58 -8.57
N THR A 160 14.66 -6.38 -8.39
CA THR A 160 15.12 -5.89 -7.08
C THR A 160 13.95 -5.78 -6.08
N VAL A 161 12.82 -5.26 -6.52
CA VAL A 161 11.63 -5.12 -5.65
C VAL A 161 10.99 -6.49 -5.37
N LEU A 162 10.96 -7.40 -6.35
CA LEU A 162 10.47 -8.76 -6.14
C LEU A 162 11.36 -9.53 -5.16
N ASP A 163 12.67 -9.41 -5.26
CA ASP A 163 13.63 -9.99 -4.32
C ASP A 163 13.42 -9.43 -2.90
N PHE A 164 13.16 -8.12 -2.77
CA PHE A 164 12.85 -7.49 -1.48
C PHE A 164 11.61 -8.09 -0.80
N PHE A 165 10.55 -8.31 -1.57
CA PHE A 165 9.33 -8.97 -1.10
C PHE A 165 9.45 -10.50 -1.07
N GLU A 166 10.63 -11.07 -1.32
CA GLU A 166 10.88 -12.52 -1.31
C GLU A 166 9.94 -13.27 -2.27
N GLY A 167 9.58 -12.63 -3.40
CA GLY A 167 8.62 -13.15 -4.38
C GLY A 167 7.14 -13.10 -3.94
N HIS A 168 6.85 -12.61 -2.73
CA HIS A 168 5.49 -12.47 -2.20
C HIS A 168 4.80 -11.19 -2.67
N ALA A 169 4.71 -11.00 -3.98
CA ALA A 169 4.03 -9.87 -4.59
C ALA A 169 3.19 -10.32 -5.79
N THR A 170 2.11 -9.59 -6.10
CA THR A 170 1.29 -9.85 -7.30
C THR A 170 1.51 -8.76 -8.32
N ILE A 171 2.02 -9.12 -9.51
CA ILE A 171 2.11 -8.20 -10.64
C ILE A 171 0.73 -8.05 -11.29
N ILE A 172 0.31 -6.80 -11.54
CA ILE A 172 -0.99 -6.47 -12.11
C ILE A 172 -0.82 -6.09 -13.60
N PRO A 173 -1.17 -6.99 -14.53
CA PRO A 173 -1.04 -6.72 -15.97
C PRO A 173 -2.23 -5.93 -16.54
N GLU A 174 -3.38 -5.97 -15.87
CA GLU A 174 -4.63 -5.32 -16.30
C GLU A 174 -5.59 -5.16 -15.11
N PHE A 175 -6.66 -4.39 -15.31
CA PHE A 175 -7.77 -4.22 -14.37
C PHE A 175 -9.10 -4.28 -15.13
N ASP A 176 -10.18 -4.59 -14.41
CA ASP A 176 -11.53 -4.53 -14.97
C ASP A 176 -11.97 -3.08 -15.15
N GLU A 177 -12.07 -2.59 -16.39
CA GLU A 177 -12.45 -1.20 -16.67
C GLU A 177 -13.91 -0.90 -16.25
N ASP A 178 -14.78 -1.90 -16.29
CA ASP A 178 -16.17 -1.78 -15.84
C ASP A 178 -16.24 -1.75 -14.30
N ASN A 179 -15.33 -2.44 -13.63
CA ASN A 179 -15.18 -2.46 -12.17
C ASN A 179 -13.74 -2.22 -11.70
N PRO A 180 -13.21 -0.99 -11.81
CA PRO A 180 -11.80 -0.69 -11.52
C PRO A 180 -11.46 -0.81 -10.03
N GLY A 181 -12.48 -0.88 -9.18
CA GLY A 181 -12.39 -1.13 -7.75
C GLY A 181 -12.28 -2.61 -7.36
N ALA A 182 -12.34 -3.52 -8.34
CA ALA A 182 -12.19 -4.95 -8.09
C ALA A 182 -10.76 -5.26 -7.61
N GLU A 183 -10.66 -5.97 -6.49
CA GLU A 183 -9.37 -6.41 -5.94
C GLU A 183 -8.71 -7.49 -6.81
N TYR A 184 -7.39 -7.43 -6.89
CA TYR A 184 -6.57 -8.40 -7.61
C TYR A 184 -5.43 -8.95 -6.73
N PRO A 185 -5.29 -10.28 -6.59
CA PRO A 185 -6.30 -11.28 -6.94
C PRO A 185 -7.53 -11.12 -6.01
N PRO A 186 -8.73 -11.61 -6.39
CA PRO A 186 -9.91 -11.48 -5.54
C PRO A 186 -9.64 -12.03 -4.13
N PHE A 187 -9.92 -11.25 -3.09
CA PHE A 187 -9.68 -11.60 -1.68
C PHE A 187 -10.14 -13.02 -1.31
N LYS A 188 -11.26 -13.48 -1.90
CA LYS A 188 -11.78 -14.84 -1.72
C LYS A 188 -10.80 -15.92 -2.17
N LYS A 189 -10.15 -15.74 -3.33
CA LYS A 189 -9.14 -16.67 -3.85
C LYS A 189 -7.91 -16.68 -2.94
N TYR A 190 -7.50 -15.50 -2.46
CA TYR A 190 -6.37 -15.35 -1.55
C TYR A 190 -6.62 -15.94 -0.15
N VAL A 191 -7.82 -15.76 0.44
CA VAL A 191 -8.23 -16.43 1.69
C VAL A 191 -8.32 -17.94 1.50
N ASP A 192 -8.85 -18.42 0.37
CA ASP A 192 -8.96 -19.85 0.09
C ASP A 192 -7.61 -20.52 -0.18
N GLU A 193 -6.67 -19.83 -0.86
CA GLU A 193 -5.29 -20.27 -1.07
C GLU A 193 -4.47 -20.21 0.22
N THR A 194 -4.60 -19.15 1.02
CA THR A 194 -3.95 -19.03 2.33
C THR A 194 -4.47 -20.09 3.31
N ARG A 195 -5.80 -20.36 3.33
CA ARG A 195 -6.37 -21.49 4.07
C ARG A 195 -5.88 -22.83 3.55
N ARG A 196 -5.81 -23.04 2.23
CA ARG A 196 -5.28 -24.28 1.64
C ARG A 196 -3.81 -24.50 1.99
N ASN A 197 -2.97 -23.47 1.90
CA ASN A 197 -1.54 -23.56 2.21
C ASN A 197 -1.31 -23.84 3.70
N ARG A 198 -2.14 -23.27 4.59
CA ARG A 198 -2.15 -23.62 6.03
C ARG A 198 -2.65 -25.03 6.32
N LEU A 199 -3.62 -25.54 5.56
CA LEU A 199 -4.18 -26.90 5.73
C LEU A 199 -3.28 -27.99 5.16
N TYR A 200 -2.42 -27.67 4.18
CA TYR A 200 -1.59 -28.66 3.48
C TYR A 200 -0.09 -28.55 3.71
N GLY A 201 0.42 -27.59 4.50
CA GLY A 201 1.83 -27.56 4.90
C GLY A 201 2.81 -27.64 3.74
N ILE A 202 2.45 -27.07 2.58
CA ILE A 202 3.32 -27.08 1.40
C ILE A 202 4.30 -25.92 1.54
N SER A 203 5.42 -26.21 2.21
CA SER A 203 6.68 -25.55 1.95
C SER A 203 7.08 -25.88 0.52
N THR A 204 7.15 -24.87 -0.33
CA THR A 204 7.92 -24.96 -1.58
C THR A 204 9.09 -23.99 -1.46
N TRP A 205 10.16 -24.57 -0.92
CA TRP A 205 11.58 -24.18 -0.93
C TRP A 205 11.99 -22.98 -0.08
#